data_AF-A0A9E6X294-F1
#
_entry.id   AF-A0A9E6X294-F1
#
_cell.length_a   1.000
_cell.length_b   1.000
_cell.length_c   1.000
_cell.angle_alpha   90.00
_cell.angle_beta   90.00
_cell.angle_gamma   90.00
#
_symmetry.space_group_name_H-M   'P 1'
#
loop_
_entity.id
_entity.type
_entity.pdbx_description
1 polymer ?
#
loop_
_entity_poly.entity_id
_entity_poly.type
_entity_poly.pdbx_seq_one_letter_code
_entity_poly.pdbx_strand_id
1 'polypeptide(L)'
;MLDSLDSAAREVAVTSMLDQARQWLVRAKESTAPAQDVAQFKAFVATVAEAAKQKKLSEDIQLDAVEMVRRSERALGVAIREGQAAGQIARTGDIGGNLNDPRVSRGDNLARPRQFFGSQPERTDAFKMSDTVTEDEFEEVIATAKAEGNLSRANVVAKVSEITSYREQQDSKWEYIAEMAAQGLTSHQIAREVGMSEKGIRESARKRAITFPADKIVGRTRRVNPLEVLEQIVMTIEVSQSSLELVSYEDVTPEQASEWLQRLAEPLRAIRKMQTELKEIK
;
A
#
# COMPACT_ATOMS: atom_id res chain seq x y z
N MET A 1 35.51 -26.52 -22.96
CA MET A 1 36.32 -25.26 -22.92
C MET A 1 36.75 -24.92 -21.50
N LEU A 2 35.86 -25.00 -20.49
CA LEU A 2 36.25 -24.81 -19.09
C LEU A 2 37.09 -25.96 -18.50
N ASP A 3 36.96 -27.17 -19.05
CA ASP A 3 37.65 -28.37 -18.54
C ASP A 3 39.19 -28.36 -18.68
N SER A 4 39.71 -27.54 -19.60
CA SER A 4 41.15 -27.41 -19.84
C SER A 4 41.82 -26.32 -19.00
N LEU A 5 41.05 -25.61 -18.17
CA LEU A 5 41.52 -24.48 -17.36
C LEU A 5 41.73 -24.90 -15.90
N ASP A 6 42.74 -24.31 -15.26
CA ASP A 6 42.90 -24.43 -13.81
C ASP A 6 41.76 -23.71 -13.05
N SER A 7 41.71 -23.86 -11.73
CA SER A 7 40.59 -23.34 -10.93
C SER A 7 40.47 -21.82 -11.01
N ALA A 8 41.60 -21.10 -10.92
CA ALA A 8 41.61 -19.64 -10.93
C ALA A 8 41.23 -19.08 -12.31
N ALA A 9 41.74 -19.68 -13.38
CA ALA A 9 41.39 -19.32 -14.75
C ALA A 9 39.91 -19.61 -15.06
N ARG A 10 39.32 -20.66 -14.49
CA ARG A 10 37.87 -20.93 -14.60
C ARG A 10 37.03 -19.84 -13.94
N GLU A 11 37.40 -19.41 -12.74
CA GLU A 11 36.68 -18.34 -12.03
C GLU A 11 36.74 -17.02 -12.80
N VAL A 12 37.93 -16.61 -13.26
CA VAL A 12 38.10 -15.40 -14.09
C VAL A 12 37.26 -15.47 -15.36
N ALA A 13 37.25 -16.63 -16.04
CA ALA A 13 36.47 -16.81 -17.26
C ALA A 13 34.96 -16.68 -17.00
N VAL A 14 34.43 -17.31 -15.95
CA VAL A 14 33.00 -17.25 -15.62
C VAL A 14 32.60 -15.85 -15.18
N THR A 15 33.40 -15.17 -14.36
CA THR A 15 33.14 -13.77 -13.99
C THR A 15 33.09 -12.87 -15.23
N SER A 16 34.03 -13.02 -16.16
CA SER A 16 34.00 -12.27 -17.42
C SER A 16 32.76 -12.58 -18.26
N MET A 17 32.30 -13.84 -18.28
CA MET A 17 31.06 -14.23 -18.95
C MET A 17 29.83 -13.58 -18.28
N LEU A 18 29.80 -13.46 -16.95
CA LEU A 18 28.72 -12.80 -16.21
C LEU A 18 28.70 -11.29 -16.46
N ASP A 19 29.86 -10.63 -16.52
CA ASP A 19 29.95 -9.21 -16.87
C ASP A 19 29.45 -8.94 -18.30
N GLN A 20 29.86 -9.78 -19.25
CA GLN A 20 29.34 -9.73 -20.62
C GLN A 20 27.84 -10.00 -20.65
N ALA A 21 27.35 -10.94 -19.82
CA ALA A 21 25.95 -11.26 -19.72
C ALA A 21 25.13 -10.07 -19.21
N ARG A 22 25.62 -9.29 -18.23
CA ARG A 22 24.96 -8.06 -17.76
C ARG A 22 24.77 -7.05 -18.90
N GLN A 23 25.81 -6.83 -19.70
CA GLN A 23 25.73 -5.93 -20.86
C GLN A 23 24.79 -6.46 -21.94
N TRP A 24 24.77 -7.77 -22.17
CA TRP A 24 23.87 -8.38 -23.14
C TRP A 24 22.42 -8.25 -22.70
N LEU A 25 22.09 -8.45 -21.43
CA LEU A 25 20.70 -8.27 -20.94
C LEU A 25 20.17 -6.87 -21.22
N VAL A 26 20.98 -5.84 -21.02
CA VAL A 26 20.61 -4.44 -21.34
C VAL A 26 20.29 -4.31 -22.83
N ARG A 27 21.18 -4.80 -23.71
CA ARG A 27 20.95 -4.75 -25.17
C ARG A 27 19.75 -5.58 -25.62
N ALA A 28 19.50 -6.72 -24.99
CA ALA A 28 18.38 -7.60 -25.32
C ALA A 28 17.04 -6.93 -24.98
N LYS A 29 16.96 -6.14 -23.91
CA LYS A 29 15.77 -5.35 -23.56
C LYS A 29 15.47 -4.25 -24.60
N GLU A 30 16.50 -3.72 -25.24
CA GLU A 30 16.40 -2.62 -26.23
C GLU A 30 16.27 -3.10 -27.69
N SER A 31 16.21 -4.42 -27.91
CA SER A 31 16.22 -4.98 -29.25
C SER A 31 14.88 -4.84 -29.98
N THR A 32 14.86 -5.15 -31.27
CA THR A 32 13.63 -5.16 -32.07
C THR A 32 12.68 -6.31 -31.71
N ALA A 33 13.18 -7.36 -31.03
CA ALA A 33 12.39 -8.50 -30.58
C ALA A 33 12.77 -8.90 -29.14
N PRO A 34 12.50 -8.05 -28.13
CA PRO A 34 13.06 -8.22 -26.79
C PRO A 34 12.74 -9.57 -26.14
N ALA A 35 11.51 -10.08 -26.31
CA ALA A 35 11.12 -11.35 -25.73
C ALA A 35 11.93 -12.54 -26.28
N GLN A 36 12.31 -12.50 -27.56
CA GLN A 36 13.11 -13.54 -28.18
C GLN A 36 14.56 -13.48 -27.71
N ASP A 37 15.15 -12.28 -27.72
CA ASP A 37 16.56 -12.10 -27.35
C ASP A 37 16.79 -12.34 -25.86
N VAL A 38 15.86 -11.90 -25.00
CA VAL A 38 15.92 -12.17 -23.55
C VAL A 38 15.72 -13.66 -23.26
N ALA A 39 14.89 -14.38 -24.03
CA ALA A 39 14.75 -15.84 -23.87
C ALA A 39 16.02 -16.60 -24.23
N GLN A 40 16.71 -16.21 -25.32
CA GLN A 40 18.01 -16.79 -25.69
C GLN A 40 19.08 -16.48 -24.64
N PHE A 41 19.12 -15.23 -24.19
CA PHE A 41 20.01 -14.78 -23.13
C PHE A 41 19.82 -15.60 -21.84
N LYS A 42 18.57 -15.81 -21.43
CA LYS A 42 18.23 -16.64 -20.27
C LYS A 42 18.75 -18.06 -20.40
N ALA A 43 18.60 -18.69 -21.56
CA ALA A 43 19.13 -20.03 -21.81
C ALA A 43 20.67 -20.07 -21.68
N PHE A 44 21.35 -19.03 -22.15
CA PHE A 44 22.79 -18.87 -21.98
C PHE A 44 23.18 -18.76 -20.50
N VAL A 45 22.59 -17.83 -19.72
CA VAL A 45 22.97 -17.67 -18.30
C VAL A 45 22.57 -18.86 -17.43
N ALA A 46 21.50 -19.57 -17.76
CA ALA A 46 21.15 -20.83 -17.09
C ALA A 46 22.24 -21.90 -17.31
N THR A 47 22.83 -21.95 -18.52
CA THR A 47 23.97 -22.83 -18.81
C THR A 47 25.20 -22.43 -18.01
N VAL A 48 25.48 -21.13 -17.89
CA VAL A 48 26.60 -20.62 -17.06
C VAL A 48 26.42 -20.96 -15.59
N ALA A 49 25.21 -20.80 -15.04
CA ALA A 49 24.90 -21.13 -13.65
C ALA A 49 25.07 -22.63 -13.36
N GLU A 50 24.59 -23.51 -14.25
CA GLU A 50 24.78 -24.95 -14.11
C GLU A 50 26.26 -25.34 -14.20
N ALA A 51 27.01 -24.71 -15.12
CA ALA A 51 28.45 -24.93 -15.22
C ALA A 51 29.19 -24.47 -13.95
N ALA A 52 28.86 -23.31 -13.39
CA ALA A 52 29.45 -22.80 -12.15
C ALA A 52 29.25 -23.78 -10.98
N LYS A 53 28.04 -24.34 -10.88
CA LYS A 53 27.68 -25.38 -9.88
C LYS A 53 28.45 -26.69 -10.12
N GLN A 54 28.43 -27.22 -11.34
CA GLN A 54 29.11 -28.49 -11.67
C GLN A 54 30.62 -28.41 -11.44
N LYS A 55 31.23 -27.24 -11.71
CA LYS A 55 32.66 -27.00 -11.52
C LYS A 55 33.03 -26.60 -10.10
N LYS A 56 32.05 -26.49 -9.19
CA LYS A 56 32.25 -26.12 -7.78
C LYS A 56 33.07 -24.83 -7.64
N LEU A 57 32.73 -23.81 -8.44
CA LEU A 57 33.35 -22.49 -8.30
C LEU A 57 32.98 -21.87 -6.96
N SER A 58 33.60 -20.75 -6.58
CA SER A 58 33.24 -20.03 -5.36
C SER A 58 31.72 -19.79 -5.25
N GLU A 59 31.22 -19.77 -4.00
CA GLU A 59 29.80 -19.56 -3.72
C GLU A 59 29.31 -18.22 -4.27
N ASP A 60 30.14 -17.18 -4.23
CA ASP A 60 29.83 -15.86 -4.79
C ASP A 60 29.57 -15.93 -6.30
N ILE A 61 30.40 -16.66 -7.06
CA ILE A 61 30.22 -16.82 -8.51
C ILE A 61 28.95 -17.64 -8.80
N GLN A 62 28.69 -18.68 -8.01
CA GLN A 62 27.47 -19.46 -8.15
C GLN A 62 26.22 -18.61 -7.87
N LEU A 63 26.22 -17.81 -6.80
CA LEU A 63 25.13 -16.90 -6.47
C LEU A 63 24.94 -15.83 -7.54
N ASP A 64 26.02 -15.24 -8.07
CA ASP A 64 25.94 -14.22 -9.12
C ASP A 64 25.37 -14.77 -10.43
N ALA A 65 25.75 -16.00 -10.79
CA ALA A 65 25.17 -16.67 -11.96
C ALA A 65 23.67 -16.96 -11.77
N VAL A 66 23.25 -17.39 -10.57
CA VAL A 66 21.83 -17.61 -10.26
C VAL A 66 21.05 -16.29 -10.24
N GLU A 67 21.64 -15.21 -9.72
CA GLU A 67 21.06 -13.87 -9.76
C GLU A 67 20.76 -13.45 -11.20
N MET A 68 21.72 -13.64 -12.11
CA MET A 68 21.53 -13.31 -13.54
C MET A 68 20.40 -14.12 -14.18
N VAL A 69 20.21 -15.39 -13.78
CA VAL A 69 19.04 -16.17 -14.21
C VAL A 69 17.74 -15.51 -13.72
N ARG A 70 17.64 -15.10 -12.46
CA ARG A 70 16.41 -14.45 -11.93
C ARG A 70 16.12 -13.13 -12.62
N ARG A 71 17.14 -12.30 -12.86
CA ARG A 71 17.02 -11.05 -13.62
C ARG A 71 16.53 -11.31 -15.05
N SER A 72 17.06 -12.32 -15.72
CA SER A 72 16.62 -12.70 -17.07
C SER A 72 15.17 -13.21 -17.11
N GLU A 73 14.72 -13.94 -16.08
CA GLU A 73 13.34 -14.41 -15.98
C GLU A 73 12.35 -13.27 -15.84
N ARG A 74 12.65 -12.30 -14.96
CA ARG A 74 11.81 -11.11 -14.83
C ARG A 74 11.82 -10.27 -16.11
N ALA A 75 12.99 -10.02 -16.69
CA ALA A 75 13.12 -9.27 -17.93
C ALA A 75 12.32 -9.91 -19.07
N LEU A 76 12.28 -11.25 -19.13
CA LEU A 76 11.47 -11.98 -20.10
C LEU A 76 9.97 -11.77 -19.86
N GLY A 77 9.53 -11.80 -18.60
CA GLY A 77 8.15 -11.47 -18.22
C GLY A 77 7.75 -10.07 -18.71
N VAL A 78 8.58 -9.06 -18.43
CA VAL A 78 8.37 -7.67 -18.86
C VAL A 78 8.32 -7.56 -20.40
N ALA A 79 9.31 -8.10 -21.10
CA ALA A 79 9.36 -8.06 -22.56
C ALA A 79 8.14 -8.73 -23.22
N ILE A 80 7.62 -9.80 -22.62
CA ILE A 80 6.39 -10.45 -23.08
C ILE A 80 5.17 -9.55 -22.87
N ARG A 81 5.07 -8.87 -21.72
CA ARG A 81 3.98 -7.91 -21.45
C ARG A 81 4.01 -6.72 -22.39
N GLU A 82 5.19 -6.20 -22.69
CA GLU A 82 5.38 -5.12 -23.67
C GLU A 82 5.02 -5.57 -25.08
N GLY A 83 5.47 -6.76 -25.51
CA GLY A 83 5.08 -7.34 -26.80
C GLY A 83 3.58 -7.61 -26.90
N GLN A 84 2.92 -7.98 -25.79
CA GLN A 84 1.46 -8.08 -25.71
C GLN A 84 0.78 -6.70 -25.80
N ALA A 85 1.35 -5.66 -25.19
CA ALA A 85 0.88 -4.28 -25.30
C ALA A 85 0.96 -3.77 -26.75
N ALA A 86 2.06 -4.09 -27.43
CA ALA A 86 2.32 -3.74 -28.83
C ALA A 86 1.58 -4.62 -29.85
N GLY A 87 0.87 -5.66 -29.42
CA GLY A 87 0.16 -6.58 -30.32
C GLY A 87 1.08 -7.50 -31.14
N GLN A 88 2.32 -7.69 -30.70
CA GLN A 88 3.32 -8.58 -31.32
C GLN A 88 3.29 -9.99 -30.71
N ILE A 89 2.84 -10.11 -29.46
CA ILE A 89 2.71 -11.37 -28.73
C ILE A 89 1.24 -11.55 -28.35
N ALA A 90 0.73 -12.76 -28.53
CA ALA A 90 -0.66 -13.06 -28.23
C ALA A 90 -0.99 -12.95 -26.73
N ARG A 91 -2.17 -12.44 -26.43
CA ARG A 91 -2.81 -12.48 -25.12
C ARG A 91 -3.77 -13.67 -25.01
N THR A 92 -4.23 -13.93 -23.78
CA THR A 92 -5.32 -14.88 -23.54
C THR A 92 -6.57 -14.40 -24.28
N GLY A 93 -7.12 -15.25 -25.15
CA GLY A 93 -8.31 -14.92 -25.96
C GLY A 93 -8.02 -14.47 -27.39
N ASP A 94 -6.79 -14.04 -27.71
CA ASP A 94 -6.42 -13.64 -29.09
C ASP A 94 -6.34 -14.83 -30.05
N ILE A 95 -6.08 -16.02 -29.50
CA ILE A 95 -5.91 -17.26 -30.26
C ILE A 95 -7.07 -18.19 -29.94
N GLY A 96 -8.18 -17.96 -30.63
CA GLY A 96 -9.42 -18.71 -30.44
C GLY A 96 -10.62 -18.14 -31.19
N GLY A 97 -10.37 -17.43 -32.30
CA GLY A 97 -11.45 -17.01 -33.19
C GLY A 97 -12.31 -18.20 -33.60
N ASN A 98 -13.62 -18.00 -33.64
CA ASN A 98 -14.59 -19.00 -34.05
C ASN A 98 -14.16 -19.59 -35.40
N LEU A 99 -14.00 -20.92 -35.52
CA LEU A 99 -13.51 -21.61 -36.73
C LEU A 99 -14.34 -21.31 -38.00
N ASN A 100 -15.49 -20.66 -37.85
CA ASN A 100 -16.42 -20.30 -38.93
C ASN A 100 -16.39 -18.80 -39.32
N ASP A 101 -15.53 -17.96 -38.74
CA ASP A 101 -15.40 -16.55 -39.15
C ASP A 101 -14.07 -16.29 -39.90
N PRO A 102 -14.07 -16.28 -41.24
CA PRO A 102 -12.88 -16.05 -42.04
C PRO A 102 -12.34 -14.60 -41.95
N ARG A 103 -12.98 -13.69 -41.20
CA ARG A 103 -12.56 -12.28 -41.08
C ARG A 103 -11.74 -11.99 -39.82
N VAL A 104 -11.46 -12.98 -38.96
CA VAL A 104 -10.78 -12.78 -37.67
C VAL A 104 -9.64 -13.79 -37.40
N SER A 105 -8.78 -14.09 -38.37
CA SER A 105 -7.48 -14.75 -38.10
C SER A 105 -6.40 -13.73 -37.78
N ARG A 106 -6.61 -12.90 -36.73
CA ARG A 106 -5.56 -11.99 -36.23
C ARG A 106 -4.51 -12.74 -35.39
N GLY A 107 -4.87 -13.91 -34.84
CA GLY A 107 -4.07 -14.64 -33.85
C GLY A 107 -3.14 -15.75 -34.39
N ASP A 108 -3.27 -16.18 -35.65
CA ASP A 108 -2.51 -17.36 -36.13
C ASP A 108 -1.01 -17.10 -36.32
N ASN A 109 -0.60 -15.83 -36.50
CA ASN A 109 0.79 -15.44 -36.73
C ASN A 109 1.49 -14.82 -35.52
N LEU A 110 0.80 -14.65 -34.38
CA LEU A 110 1.40 -14.04 -33.19
C LEU A 110 2.22 -15.07 -32.41
N ALA A 111 3.38 -14.64 -31.93
CA ALA A 111 4.18 -15.44 -31.00
C ALA A 111 3.38 -15.68 -29.71
N ARG A 112 3.47 -16.91 -29.17
CA ARG A 112 2.76 -17.28 -27.94
C ARG A 112 3.71 -17.17 -26.76
N PRO A 113 3.28 -16.63 -25.61
CA PRO A 113 4.12 -16.58 -24.40
C PRO A 113 4.77 -17.92 -24.03
N ARG A 114 4.05 -19.04 -24.24
CA ARG A 114 4.57 -20.40 -23.95
C ARG A 114 5.80 -20.80 -24.77
N GLN A 115 6.09 -20.14 -25.90
CA GLN A 115 7.24 -20.45 -26.76
C GLN A 115 8.55 -19.96 -26.15
N PHE A 116 8.50 -19.03 -25.19
CA PHE A 116 9.68 -18.42 -24.58
C PHE A 116 10.08 -19.07 -23.24
N PHE A 117 9.29 -20.00 -22.73
CA PHE A 117 9.54 -20.67 -21.44
C PHE A 117 9.71 -22.18 -21.63
N GLY A 118 10.59 -22.79 -20.83
CA GLY A 118 10.79 -24.24 -20.84
C GLY A 118 9.68 -25.00 -20.12
N SER A 119 8.96 -24.34 -19.20
CA SER A 119 7.86 -24.96 -18.46
C SER A 119 6.77 -23.98 -18.03
N GLN A 120 5.59 -24.53 -17.71
CA GLN A 120 4.46 -23.75 -17.21
C GLN A 120 4.72 -23.08 -15.85
N PRO A 121 5.30 -23.76 -14.82
CA PRO A 121 5.57 -23.12 -13.54
C PRO A 121 6.54 -21.94 -13.66
N GLU A 122 7.59 -22.12 -14.46
CA GLU A 122 8.57 -21.07 -14.74
C GLU A 122 7.92 -19.82 -15.37
N ARG A 123 6.98 -20.02 -16.30
CA ARG A 123 6.21 -18.91 -16.89
C ARG A 123 5.39 -18.18 -15.84
N THR A 124 4.66 -18.91 -15.01
CA THR A 124 3.81 -18.33 -13.96
C THR A 124 4.65 -17.51 -12.98
N ASP A 125 5.79 -18.04 -12.56
CA ASP A 125 6.68 -17.38 -11.61
C ASP A 125 7.37 -16.15 -12.22
N ALA A 126 7.77 -16.22 -13.50
CA ALA A 126 8.31 -15.05 -14.20
C ALA A 126 7.31 -13.89 -14.24
N PHE A 127 6.02 -14.20 -14.48
CA PHE A 127 4.98 -13.18 -14.45
C PHE A 127 4.70 -12.63 -13.05
N LYS A 128 4.80 -13.44 -11.99
CA LYS A 128 4.74 -12.91 -10.62
C LYS A 128 5.86 -11.90 -10.36
N MET A 129 7.08 -12.19 -10.80
CA MET A 129 8.22 -11.29 -10.65
C MET A 129 8.16 -10.04 -11.53
N SER A 130 7.33 -10.01 -12.58
CA SER A 130 7.20 -8.85 -13.48
C SER A 130 5.94 -8.02 -13.26
N ASP A 131 4.81 -8.64 -12.96
CA ASP A 131 3.50 -8.00 -13.03
C ASP A 131 3.09 -7.31 -11.72
N THR A 132 3.59 -7.78 -10.57
CA THR A 132 3.13 -7.29 -9.26
C THR A 132 4.10 -6.32 -8.58
N VAL A 133 5.33 -6.23 -9.06
CA VAL A 133 6.42 -5.44 -8.46
C VAL A 133 7.11 -4.52 -9.46
N THR A 134 7.55 -3.38 -8.97
CA THR A 134 8.38 -2.40 -9.69
C THR A 134 9.82 -2.90 -9.85
N GLU A 135 10.65 -2.17 -10.60
CA GLU A 135 12.09 -2.48 -10.70
C GLU A 135 12.76 -2.39 -9.34
N ASP A 136 12.53 -1.30 -8.61
CA ASP A 136 13.19 -1.05 -7.31
C ASP A 136 12.80 -2.10 -6.27
N GLU A 137 11.52 -2.47 -6.18
CA GLU A 137 11.05 -3.55 -5.30
C GLU A 137 11.69 -4.89 -5.67
N PHE A 138 11.89 -5.16 -6.97
CA PHE A 138 12.57 -6.37 -7.40
C PHE A 138 14.06 -6.38 -7.04
N GLU A 139 14.75 -5.25 -7.18
CA GLU A 139 16.15 -5.11 -6.76
C GLU A 139 16.31 -5.35 -5.25
N GLU A 140 15.39 -4.85 -4.44
CA GLU A 140 15.36 -5.12 -3.00
C GLU A 140 15.16 -6.61 -2.72
N VAL A 141 14.21 -7.27 -3.38
CA VAL A 141 13.99 -8.72 -3.25
C VAL A 141 15.25 -9.51 -3.59
N ILE A 142 15.94 -9.16 -4.68
CA ILE A 142 17.18 -9.82 -5.10
C ILE A 142 18.28 -9.61 -4.06
N ALA A 143 18.44 -8.39 -3.56
CA ALA A 143 19.42 -8.08 -2.52
C ALA A 143 19.17 -8.89 -1.24
N THR A 144 17.91 -8.96 -0.77
CA THR A 144 17.54 -9.76 0.41
C THR A 144 17.79 -11.25 0.17
N ALA A 145 17.34 -11.79 -0.97
CA ALA A 145 17.53 -13.21 -1.31
C ALA A 145 19.02 -13.59 -1.45
N LYS A 146 19.85 -12.67 -1.95
CA LYS A 146 21.31 -12.84 -2.04
C LYS A 146 21.96 -12.80 -0.65
N ALA A 147 21.55 -11.88 0.21
CA ALA A 147 22.04 -11.82 1.60
C ALA A 147 21.70 -13.09 2.41
N GLU A 148 20.58 -13.74 2.10
CA GLU A 148 20.20 -15.05 2.65
C GLU A 148 20.93 -16.24 2.01
N GLY A 149 21.71 -16.02 0.94
CA GLY A 149 22.33 -17.10 0.16
C GLY A 149 21.33 -17.98 -0.59
N ASN A 150 20.09 -17.55 -0.77
CA ASN A 150 19.02 -18.34 -1.38
C ASN A 150 18.32 -17.58 -2.52
N LEU A 151 18.91 -17.65 -3.72
CA LEU A 151 18.32 -17.11 -4.96
C LEU A 151 17.48 -18.13 -5.73
N SER A 152 16.90 -19.12 -5.04
CA SER A 152 15.94 -20.02 -5.68
C SER A 152 14.72 -19.24 -6.18
N ARG A 153 14.15 -19.67 -7.32
CA ARG A 153 12.96 -19.01 -7.90
C ARG A 153 11.82 -18.92 -6.88
N ALA A 154 11.60 -20.00 -6.14
CA ALA A 154 10.57 -20.07 -5.11
C ALA A 154 10.78 -19.03 -4.00
N ASN A 155 12.02 -18.82 -3.53
CA ASN A 155 12.32 -17.81 -2.51
C ASN A 155 12.06 -16.39 -3.03
N VAL A 156 12.55 -16.08 -4.24
CA VAL A 156 12.31 -14.77 -4.88
C VAL A 156 10.81 -14.51 -5.06
N VAL A 157 10.05 -15.49 -5.55
CA VAL A 157 8.60 -15.39 -5.71
C VAL A 157 7.87 -15.24 -4.37
N ALA A 158 8.32 -15.92 -3.32
CA ALA A 158 7.75 -15.80 -1.99
C ALA A 158 7.92 -14.37 -1.45
N LYS A 159 9.11 -13.79 -1.60
CA LYS A 159 9.40 -12.40 -1.19
C LYS A 159 8.62 -11.37 -2.00
N VAL A 160 8.51 -11.57 -3.32
CA VAL A 160 7.63 -10.74 -4.18
C VAL A 160 6.17 -10.81 -3.69
N SER A 161 5.68 -11.99 -3.36
CA SER A 161 4.33 -12.18 -2.82
C SER A 161 4.15 -11.49 -1.47
N GLU A 162 5.17 -11.46 -0.62
CA GLU A 162 5.15 -10.78 0.68
C GLU A 162 4.99 -9.27 0.53
N ILE A 163 5.77 -8.64 -0.36
CA ILE A 163 5.64 -7.21 -0.69
C ILE A 163 4.24 -6.92 -1.23
N THR A 164 3.75 -7.76 -2.14
CA THR A 164 2.42 -7.60 -2.76
C THR A 164 1.32 -7.70 -1.70
N SER A 165 1.38 -8.70 -0.82
CA SER A 165 0.43 -8.89 0.28
C SER A 165 0.46 -7.72 1.27
N TYR A 166 1.64 -7.20 1.61
CA TYR A 166 1.74 -6.02 2.46
C TYR A 166 1.08 -4.79 1.82
N ARG A 167 1.29 -4.57 0.52
CA ARG A 167 0.65 -3.48 -0.24
C ARG A 167 -0.87 -3.65 -0.26
N GLU A 168 -1.37 -4.84 -0.58
CA GLU A 168 -2.81 -5.15 -0.57
C GLU A 168 -3.43 -4.90 0.81
N GLN A 169 -2.76 -5.33 1.90
CA GLN A 169 -3.22 -5.06 3.26
C GLN A 169 -3.24 -3.55 3.58
N GLN A 170 -2.25 -2.79 3.10
CA GLN A 170 -2.27 -1.33 3.24
C GLN A 170 -3.44 -0.73 2.47
N ASP A 171 -3.68 -1.15 1.23
CA ASP A 171 -4.76 -0.63 0.40
C ASP A 171 -6.12 -0.95 1.02
N SER A 172 -6.37 -2.19 1.46
CA SER A 172 -7.59 -2.56 2.20
C SER A 172 -7.75 -1.78 3.50
N LYS A 173 -6.66 -1.52 4.24
CA LYS A 173 -6.71 -0.66 5.43
C LYS A 173 -7.16 0.76 5.07
N TRP A 174 -6.70 1.29 3.94
CA TRP A 174 -7.06 2.64 3.48
C TRP A 174 -8.47 2.72 2.92
N GLU A 175 -8.97 1.67 2.28
CA GLU A 175 -10.38 1.53 1.89
C GLU A 175 -11.27 1.55 3.13
N TYR A 176 -10.94 0.78 4.17
CA TYR A 176 -11.67 0.80 5.44
C TYR A 176 -11.66 2.19 6.11
N ILE A 177 -10.52 2.89 6.07
CA ILE A 177 -10.43 4.29 6.54
C ILE A 177 -11.33 5.22 5.74
N ALA A 178 -11.36 5.09 4.41
CA ALA A 178 -12.22 5.89 3.55
C ALA A 178 -13.70 5.62 3.82
N GLU A 179 -14.07 4.36 4.05
CA GLU A 179 -15.44 3.98 4.40
C GLU A 179 -15.88 4.60 5.73
N MET A 180 -15.08 4.49 6.79
CA MET A 180 -15.39 5.12 8.07
C MET A 180 -15.50 6.65 7.96
N ALA A 181 -14.64 7.27 7.14
CA ALA A 181 -14.73 8.71 6.88
C ALA A 181 -16.05 9.08 6.18
N ALA A 182 -16.50 8.25 5.23
CA ALA A 182 -17.79 8.43 4.54
C ALA A 182 -18.99 8.20 5.47
N GLN A 183 -18.88 7.28 6.43
CA GLN A 183 -19.87 7.07 7.49
C GLN A 183 -19.93 8.23 8.51
N GLY A 184 -19.09 9.25 8.36
CA GLY A 184 -19.11 10.44 9.20
C GLY A 184 -18.34 10.31 10.51
N LEU A 185 -17.41 9.37 10.60
CA LEU A 185 -16.48 9.34 11.74
C LEU A 185 -15.42 10.45 11.60
N THR A 186 -15.02 11.00 12.75
CA THR A 186 -13.92 11.97 12.83
C THR A 186 -12.57 11.28 12.69
N SER A 187 -11.54 12.01 12.24
CA SER A 187 -10.19 11.47 12.13
C SER A 187 -9.66 10.94 13.46
N HIS A 188 -10.11 11.52 14.57
CA HIS A 188 -9.74 11.08 15.92
C HIS A 188 -10.32 9.69 16.25
N GLN A 189 -11.60 9.46 15.96
CA GLN A 189 -12.26 8.17 16.17
C GLN A 189 -11.64 7.09 15.27
N ILE A 190 -11.45 7.42 13.99
CA ILE A 190 -10.85 6.51 13.02
C ILE A 190 -9.42 6.16 13.45
N ALA A 191 -8.60 7.15 13.84
CA ALA A 191 -7.23 6.92 14.30
C ALA A 191 -7.16 5.92 15.47
N ARG A 192 -8.08 6.06 16.43
CA ARG A 192 -8.19 5.13 17.56
C ARG A 192 -8.55 3.71 17.11
N GLU A 193 -9.48 3.59 16.16
CA GLU A 193 -9.93 2.29 15.63
C GLU A 193 -8.81 1.57 14.86
N VAL A 194 -8.06 2.28 14.01
CA VAL A 194 -7.03 1.68 13.14
C VAL A 194 -5.63 1.63 13.76
N GLY A 195 -5.51 2.01 15.04
CA GLY A 195 -4.25 2.03 15.79
C GLY A 195 -3.23 3.01 15.23
N MET A 196 -3.65 4.17 14.73
CA MET A 196 -2.78 5.23 14.19
C MET A 196 -2.86 6.50 15.02
N SER A 197 -1.87 7.38 14.90
CA SER A 197 -1.98 8.72 15.47
C SER A 197 -2.90 9.59 14.61
N GLU A 198 -3.64 10.51 15.24
CA GLU A 198 -4.52 11.44 14.53
C GLU A 198 -3.76 12.33 13.54
N LYS A 199 -2.54 12.75 13.89
CA LYS A 199 -1.67 13.49 12.98
C LYS A 199 -1.26 12.63 11.79
N GLY A 200 -0.82 11.40 12.05
CA GLY A 200 -0.37 10.47 11.01
C GLY A 200 -1.48 10.07 10.04
N ILE A 201 -2.71 9.85 10.53
CA ILE A 201 -3.85 9.53 9.67
C ILE A 201 -4.22 10.70 8.78
N ARG A 202 -4.22 11.94 9.29
CA ARG A 202 -4.52 13.14 8.49
C ARG A 202 -3.48 13.39 7.40
N GLU A 203 -2.20 13.30 7.74
CA GLU A 203 -1.11 13.48 6.77
C GLU A 203 -1.16 12.41 5.67
N SER A 204 -1.38 11.15 6.05
CA SER A 204 -1.42 10.03 5.11
C SER A 204 -2.70 9.99 4.27
N ALA A 205 -3.85 10.38 4.84
CA ALA A 205 -5.12 10.55 4.13
C ALA A 205 -5.03 11.66 3.08
N ARG A 206 -4.36 12.77 3.39
CA ARG A 206 -4.14 13.87 2.42
C ARG A 206 -3.40 13.40 1.18
N LYS A 207 -2.36 12.57 1.34
CA LYS A 207 -1.61 11.98 0.21
C LYS A 207 -2.47 11.07 -0.66
N ARG A 208 -3.53 10.50 -0.08
CA ARG A 208 -4.48 9.58 -0.74
C ARG A 208 -5.80 10.25 -1.14
N ALA A 209 -5.87 11.58 -1.06
CA ALA A 209 -7.08 12.36 -1.34
C ALA A 209 -8.32 11.96 -0.52
N ILE A 210 -8.14 11.37 0.66
CA ILE A 210 -9.23 11.04 1.59
C ILE A 210 -9.50 12.25 2.48
N THR A 211 -10.76 12.67 2.58
CA THR A 211 -11.21 13.77 3.45
C THR A 211 -12.05 13.25 4.59
N PHE A 212 -11.97 13.88 5.76
CA PHE A 212 -12.81 13.59 6.93
C PHE A 212 -13.88 14.68 7.09
N PRO A 213 -15.12 14.51 6.59
CA PRO A 213 -16.14 15.56 6.64
C PRO A 213 -16.53 15.93 8.07
N ALA A 214 -16.57 14.94 8.96
CA ALA A 214 -16.92 15.11 10.37
C ALA A 214 -15.97 16.04 11.12
N ASP A 215 -14.69 16.08 10.75
CA ASP A 215 -13.71 17.00 11.33
C ASP A 215 -14.09 18.47 11.10
N LYS A 216 -14.76 18.79 9.98
CA LYS A 216 -15.21 20.17 9.69
C LYS A 216 -16.38 20.59 10.57
N ILE A 217 -17.18 19.62 11.01
CA ILE A 217 -18.34 19.83 11.88
C ILE A 217 -17.89 19.90 13.33
N VAL A 218 -17.07 18.93 13.76
CA VAL A 218 -16.57 18.82 15.14
C VAL A 218 -15.48 19.86 15.44
N GLY A 219 -14.64 20.23 14.48
CA GLY A 219 -13.69 21.34 14.64
C GLY A 219 -14.34 22.72 14.78
N ARG A 220 -15.65 22.82 14.55
CA ARG A 220 -16.48 24.02 14.71
C ARG A 220 -17.28 24.04 16.01
N THR A 221 -16.99 23.20 17.01
CA THR A 221 -17.35 23.58 18.37
C THR A 221 -16.58 24.86 18.68
N ARG A 222 -17.27 26.00 18.52
CA ARG A 222 -16.86 27.29 19.10
C ARG A 222 -16.32 26.94 20.47
N ARG A 223 -15.06 27.30 20.75
CA ARG A 223 -14.61 27.38 22.14
C ARG A 223 -15.69 28.18 22.83
N VAL A 224 -16.43 27.53 23.73
CA VAL A 224 -17.50 28.17 24.47
C VAL A 224 -16.82 29.35 25.16
N ASN A 225 -17.14 30.56 24.70
CA ASN A 225 -16.55 31.76 25.26
C ASN A 225 -17.10 31.84 26.69
N PRO A 226 -16.27 31.62 27.73
CA PRO A 226 -16.77 31.53 29.09
C PRO A 226 -17.47 32.84 29.50
N LEU A 227 -17.02 33.97 28.96
CA LEU A 227 -17.61 35.28 29.19
C LEU A 227 -19.02 35.37 28.60
N GLU A 228 -19.23 34.94 27.35
CA GLU A 228 -20.57 34.95 26.73
C GLU A 228 -21.56 34.08 27.51
N VAL A 229 -21.12 32.91 28.00
CA VAL A 229 -21.98 32.04 28.82
C VAL A 229 -22.30 32.68 30.15
N LEU A 230 -21.31 33.27 30.83
CA LEU A 230 -21.52 33.97 32.09
C LEU A 230 -22.45 35.18 31.92
N GLU A 231 -22.25 35.99 30.87
CA GLU A 231 -23.13 37.13 30.53
C GLU A 231 -24.57 36.67 30.27
N GLN A 232 -24.75 35.59 29.50
CA GLN A 232 -26.08 35.05 29.23
C GLN A 232 -26.77 34.51 30.50
N ILE A 233 -26.01 33.86 31.39
CA ILE A 233 -26.52 33.39 32.69
C ILE A 233 -26.95 34.58 33.55
N VAL A 234 -26.13 35.62 33.67
CA VAL A 234 -26.45 36.83 34.44
C VAL A 234 -27.70 37.50 33.91
N MET A 235 -27.77 37.73 32.59
CA MET A 235 -28.95 38.34 31.95
C MET A 235 -30.22 37.52 32.19
N THR A 236 -30.14 36.19 32.14
CA THR A 236 -31.29 35.31 32.38
C THR A 236 -31.76 35.40 33.84
N ILE A 237 -30.82 35.50 34.79
CA ILE A 237 -31.13 35.67 36.22
C ILE A 237 -31.80 37.03 36.45
N GLU A 238 -31.30 38.12 35.84
CA GLU A 238 -31.88 39.45 35.95
C GLU A 238 -33.32 39.51 35.45
N VAL A 239 -33.59 38.97 34.25
CA VAL A 239 -34.96 38.88 33.71
C VAL A 239 -35.88 38.05 34.60
N SER A 240 -35.34 36.95 35.15
CA SER A 240 -36.10 36.08 36.06
C SER A 240 -36.41 36.79 37.38
N GLN A 241 -35.47 37.59 37.92
CA GLN A 241 -35.69 38.39 39.11
C GLN A 241 -36.84 39.38 38.93
N SER A 242 -36.84 40.15 37.84
CA SER A 242 -37.92 41.10 37.56
C SER A 242 -39.28 40.41 37.39
N SER A 243 -39.29 39.19 36.87
CA SER A 243 -40.52 38.40 36.74
C SER A 243 -41.04 37.89 38.09
N LEU A 244 -40.14 37.55 39.02
CA LEU A 244 -40.52 37.09 40.37
C LEU A 244 -41.21 38.17 41.19
N GLU A 245 -40.88 39.44 40.97
CA GLU A 245 -41.54 40.58 41.64
C GLU A 245 -43.02 40.72 41.27
N LEU A 246 -43.44 40.10 40.15
CA LEU A 246 -44.83 40.13 39.66
C LEU A 246 -45.65 38.90 40.09
N VAL A 247 -45.02 37.90 40.71
CA VAL A 247 -45.69 36.65 41.09
C VAL A 247 -46.41 36.86 42.42
N SER A 248 -47.74 36.66 42.42
CA SER A 248 -48.50 36.46 43.65
C SER A 248 -48.37 35.02 44.12
N TYR A 249 -48.08 34.82 45.41
CA TYR A 249 -47.95 33.50 46.01
C TYR A 249 -49.23 33.00 46.67
N GLU A 250 -50.32 33.76 46.58
CA GLU A 250 -51.60 33.45 47.25
C GLU A 250 -52.23 32.15 46.72
N ASP A 251 -51.98 31.80 45.46
CA ASP A 251 -52.52 30.61 44.80
C ASP A 251 -51.57 29.40 44.79
N VAL A 252 -50.40 29.50 45.44
CA VAL A 252 -49.39 28.42 45.44
C VAL A 252 -49.67 27.44 46.59
N THR A 253 -49.92 26.17 46.26
CA THR A 253 -50.13 25.17 47.31
C THR A 253 -48.80 24.76 47.98
N PRO A 254 -48.83 24.27 49.23
CA PRO A 254 -47.63 23.79 49.93
C PRO A 254 -46.86 22.70 49.17
N GLU A 255 -47.56 21.82 48.46
CA GLU A 255 -46.96 20.74 47.66
C GLU A 255 -46.21 21.30 46.45
N GLN A 256 -46.80 22.28 45.75
CA GLN A 256 -46.16 22.95 44.62
C GLN A 256 -44.92 23.73 45.06
N ALA A 257 -45.02 24.45 46.19
CA ALA A 257 -43.89 25.16 46.77
C ALA A 257 -42.72 24.19 47.10
N SER A 258 -43.03 23.04 47.71
CA SER A 258 -42.02 22.02 48.04
C SER A 258 -41.34 21.45 46.79
N GLU A 259 -42.10 21.12 45.76
CA GLU A 259 -41.56 20.60 44.50
C GLU A 259 -40.65 21.63 43.81
N TRP A 260 -41.08 22.90 43.72
CA TRP A 260 -40.29 23.95 43.10
C TRP A 260 -39.01 24.24 43.88
N LEU A 261 -39.06 24.23 45.21
CA LEU A 261 -37.87 24.38 46.05
C LEU A 261 -36.84 23.25 45.82
N GLN A 262 -37.30 22.00 45.63
CA GLN A 262 -36.41 20.90 45.29
C GLN A 262 -35.74 21.10 43.93
N ARG A 263 -36.49 21.54 42.91
CA ARG A 263 -35.96 21.82 41.56
C ARG A 263 -34.98 22.99 41.55
N LEU A 264 -35.16 23.99 42.42
CA LEU A 264 -34.29 25.16 42.53
C LEU A 264 -32.97 24.89 43.29
N ALA A 265 -32.88 23.80 44.05
CA ALA A 265 -31.72 23.52 44.90
C ALA A 265 -30.40 23.40 44.11
N GLU A 266 -30.39 22.65 43.01
CA GLU A 266 -29.19 22.45 42.18
C GLU A 266 -28.77 23.73 41.42
N PRO A 267 -29.68 24.46 40.74
CA PRO A 267 -29.35 25.75 40.12
C PRO A 267 -28.75 26.75 41.12
N LEU A 268 -29.31 26.86 42.32
CA LEU A 268 -28.80 27.77 43.35
C LEU A 268 -27.41 27.37 43.85
N ARG A 269 -27.10 26.07 43.95
CA ARG A 269 -25.75 25.59 44.27
C ARG A 269 -24.74 25.98 43.19
N ALA A 270 -25.11 25.82 41.92
CA ALA A 270 -24.26 26.19 40.79
C ALA A 270 -24.00 27.71 40.74
N ILE A 271 -25.03 28.53 40.96
CA ILE A 271 -24.89 30.00 41.02
C ILE A 271 -24.01 30.42 42.20
N ARG A 272 -24.17 29.81 43.39
CA ARG A 272 -23.30 30.09 44.55
C ARG A 272 -21.86 29.71 44.28
N LYS A 273 -21.61 28.57 43.63
CA LYS A 273 -20.27 28.16 43.24
C LYS A 273 -19.65 29.15 42.27
N MET A 274 -20.39 29.55 41.22
CA MET A 274 -19.96 30.59 40.28
C MET A 274 -19.63 31.90 41.00
N GLN A 275 -20.45 32.34 41.96
CA GLN A 275 -20.19 33.54 42.75
C GLN A 275 -18.90 33.44 43.57
N THR A 276 -18.63 32.28 44.19
CA THR A 276 -17.38 32.05 44.93
C THR A 276 -16.17 32.11 44.01
N GLU A 277 -16.22 31.41 42.87
CA GLU A 277 -15.14 31.41 41.88
C GLU A 277 -14.87 32.83 41.33
N LEU A 278 -15.90 33.61 41.03
CA LEU A 278 -15.74 35.00 40.58
C LEU A 278 -15.12 35.92 41.64
N LYS A 279 -15.36 35.67 42.94
CA LYS A 279 -14.74 36.44 44.03
C LYS A 279 -13.25 36.14 44.22
N GLU A 280 -12.80 34.98 43.76
CA GLU A 280 -11.39 34.56 43.85
C GLU A 280 -10.54 35.16 42.71
N ILE A 281 -11.17 35.67 41.66
CA ILE A 281 -10.51 36.40 40.57
C ILE A 281 -10.21 37.83 41.07
N LYS A 282 -8.93 38.08 41.43
CA LYS A 282 -8.40 39.40 41.78
C LYS A 282 -7.72 40.06 40.60
#